data_AF-A0A967FXE1-F1
#
_entry.id   AF-A0A967FXE1-F1
#
_cell.length_a   1.000
_cell.length_b   1.000
_cell.length_c   1.000
_cell.angle_alpha   90.00
_cell.angle_beta   90.00
_cell.angle_gamma   90.00
#
_symmetry.space_group_name_H-M   'P 1'
#
loop_
_entity.id
_entity.type
_entity.pdbx_description
1 polymer ?
#
loop_
_entity_poly.entity_id
_entity_poly.type
_entity_poly.pdbx_seq_one_letter_code
_entity_poly.pdbx_strand_id
1 'polypeptide(L)'
;MPEDRLLVLFYEELFRPETVRRITDFLGIAPRPAEYGRVVNSGQPIPLDPKLRARARKFLADQYAFVDRWFNGRIPARWSDPSLEA
;
A
#
# COMPACT_ATOMS: atom_id res chain seq x y z
N MET A 1 -2.74 17.56 -12.61
CA MET A 1 -3.28 16.54 -13.53
C MET A 1 -4.76 16.38 -13.22
N PRO A 2 -5.63 16.15 -14.22
CA PRO A 2 -7.03 15.80 -13.98
C PRO A 2 -7.12 14.57 -13.06
N GLU A 3 -8.03 14.59 -12.09
CA GLU A 3 -8.17 13.54 -11.06
C GLU A 3 -8.55 12.18 -11.66
N ASP A 4 -9.20 12.17 -12.81
CA ASP A 4 -9.62 10.99 -13.57
C ASP A 4 -8.47 10.31 -14.34
N ARG A 5 -7.27 10.90 -14.36
CA ARG A 5 -6.10 10.35 -15.06
C ARG A 5 -5.03 9.78 -14.13
N LEU A 6 -5.27 9.77 -12.83
CA LEU A 6 -4.33 9.24 -11.84
C LEU A 6 -5.06 8.41 -10.79
N LEU A 7 -4.76 7.11 -10.74
CA LEU A 7 -5.18 6.23 -9.67
C LEU A 7 -3.99 5.95 -8.74
N VAL A 8 -4.14 6.31 -7.46
CA VAL A 8 -3.15 6.00 -6.41
C VAL A 8 -3.72 4.97 -5.46
N LEU A 9 -2.96 3.91 -5.20
CA LEU A 9 -3.34 2.76 -4.38
C LEU A 9 -2.17 2.33 -3.49
N PHE A 10 -2.47 1.53 -2.47
CA PHE A 10 -1.46 0.95 -1.57
C PHE A 10 -1.07 -0.46 -2.01
N TYR A 11 0.23 -0.75 -1.94
CA TYR A 11 0.77 -2.05 -2.32
C TYR A 11 0.23 -3.18 -1.42
N GLU A 12 0.06 -2.90 -0.13
CA GLU A 12 -0.45 -3.82 0.89
C GLU A 12 -1.85 -4.37 0.57
N GLU A 13 -2.60 -3.66 -0.27
CA GLU A 13 -3.95 -4.02 -0.67
C GLU A 13 -4.04 -4.36 -2.15
N LEU A 14 -2.93 -4.26 -2.90
CA LEU A 14 -2.89 -4.38 -4.36
C LEU A 14 -3.49 -5.69 -4.85
N PHE A 15 -3.18 -6.79 -4.16
CA PHE A 15 -3.60 -8.14 -4.53
C PHE A 15 -4.92 -8.56 -3.86
N ARG A 16 -5.76 -7.61 -3.46
CA ARG A 16 -7.14 -7.89 -3.03
C ARG A 16 -8.10 -7.78 -4.21
N PRO A 17 -9.19 -8.57 -4.25
CA PRO A 17 -10.18 -8.51 -5.32
C PRO A 17 -10.73 -7.10 -5.58
N GLU A 18 -10.96 -6.34 -4.51
CA GLU A 18 -11.53 -4.99 -4.58
C GLU A 18 -10.55 -4.01 -5.24
N THR A 19 -9.27 -4.11 -4.92
CA THR A 19 -8.23 -3.23 -5.48
C THR A 19 -7.97 -3.54 -6.94
N VAL A 20 -7.90 -4.82 -7.31
CA VAL A 20 -7.76 -5.22 -8.73
C VAL A 20 -8.95 -4.73 -9.54
N ARG A 21 -10.18 -4.85 -9.01
CA ARG A 21 -11.38 -4.32 -9.67
C ARG A 21 -11.28 -2.80 -9.89
N ARG A 22 -10.82 -2.04 -8.91
CA ARG A 22 -10.59 -0.58 -9.06
C ARG A 22 -9.59 -0.26 -10.16
N ILE A 23 -8.54 -1.06 -10.31
CA ILE A 23 -7.54 -0.91 -11.39
C ILE A 23 -8.18 -1.21 -12.74
N THR A 24 -8.92 -2.31 -12.88
CA THR A 24 -9.55 -2.66 -14.16
C THR A 24 -10.60 -1.65 -14.58
N ASP A 25 -11.40 -1.15 -13.63
CA ASP A 25 -12.40 -0.10 -13.85
C ASP A 25 -11.74 1.20 -14.32
N PHE A 26 -10.65 1.62 -13.65
CA PHE A 26 -9.89 2.81 -14.03
C PHE A 26 -9.25 2.70 -15.42
N LEU A 27 -8.75 1.52 -15.78
CA LEU A 27 -8.16 1.26 -17.10
C LEU A 27 -9.20 1.03 -18.21
N GLY A 28 -10.49 0.88 -17.86
CA GLY A 28 -11.55 0.56 -18.82
C GLY A 28 -11.44 -0.84 -19.41
N ILE A 29 -10.86 -1.80 -18.66
CA ILE A 29 -10.70 -3.20 -19.10
C ILE A 29 -11.62 -4.14 -18.33
N ALA A 30 -12.04 -5.22 -18.98
CA ALA A 30 -12.87 -6.22 -18.33
C ALA A 30 -12.10 -6.96 -17.21
N PRO A 31 -12.69 -7.13 -16.01
CA PRO A 31 -12.06 -7.89 -14.94
C PRO A 31 -11.94 -9.36 -15.33
N ARG A 32 -10.86 -10.01 -14.87
CA ARG A 32 -10.65 -11.45 -15.01
C ARG A 32 -10.41 -12.08 -13.63
N PRO A 33 -10.79 -13.36 -13.45
CA PRO A 33 -10.40 -14.10 -12.25
C PRO A 33 -8.88 -14.07 -12.09
N ALA A 34 -8.43 -13.79 -10.87
CA ALA A 34 -7.02 -13.79 -10.51
C ALA A 34 -6.74 -14.82 -9.41
N GLU A 35 -5.55 -15.43 -9.47
CA GLU A 35 -5.07 -16.38 -8.48
C GLU A 35 -4.37 -15.64 -7.32
N TYR A 36 -5.14 -15.03 -6.42
CA TYR A 36 -4.60 -14.19 -5.34
C TYR A 36 -3.69 -14.94 -4.34
N GLY A 37 -3.79 -16.28 -4.27
CA GLY A 37 -2.91 -17.11 -3.45
C GLY A 37 -1.54 -17.38 -4.06
N ARG A 38 -1.32 -17.03 -5.34
CA ARG A 38 -0.08 -17.31 -6.04
C ARG A 38 0.89 -16.14 -5.92
N VAL A 39 1.88 -16.29 -5.05
CA VAL A 39 2.99 -15.33 -4.94
C VAL A 39 4.08 -15.69 -5.95
N VAL A 40 4.49 -14.71 -6.75
CA VAL A 40 5.59 -14.84 -7.71
C VAL A 40 6.61 -13.73 -7.47
N ASN A 41 7.90 -14.02 -7.71
CA ASN A 41 9.00 -13.05 -7.56
C ASN A 41 9.08 -12.37 -6.18
N SER A 42 8.83 -13.12 -5.09
CA SER A 42 8.98 -12.58 -3.74
C SER A 42 10.45 -12.25 -3.45
N GLY A 43 10.71 -11.02 -3.02
CA GLY A 43 12.03 -10.62 -2.54
C GLY A 43 12.43 -11.36 -1.26
N GLN A 44 13.73 -11.45 -1.01
CA GLN A 44 14.25 -11.98 0.25
C GLN A 44 14.03 -10.95 1.38
N PRO A 45 13.40 -11.32 2.50
CA PRO A 45 13.26 -10.41 3.64
C PRO A 45 14.63 -10.03 4.20
N ILE A 46 14.88 -8.73 4.33
CA ILE A 46 16.09 -8.21 4.98
C ILE A 46 15.67 -7.59 6.31
N PRO A 47 16.12 -8.13 7.46
CA PRO A 47 15.79 -7.56 8.75
C PRO A 47 16.43 -6.18 8.89
N LEU A 48 15.62 -5.20 9.31
CA LEU A 48 16.10 -3.87 9.65
C LEU A 48 16.35 -3.79 11.16
N ASP A 49 17.52 -3.29 11.55
CA ASP A 49 17.85 -3.03 12.95
C ASP A 49 16.73 -2.20 13.63
N PRO A 50 16.18 -2.63 14.78
CA PRO A 50 15.10 -1.92 15.46
C PRO A 50 15.38 -0.43 15.74
N LYS A 51 16.64 -0.06 16.03
CA LYS A 51 17.04 1.34 16.26
C LYS A 51 16.99 2.14 14.96
N LEU A 52 17.46 1.56 13.86
CA LEU A 52 17.36 2.19 12.53
C LEU A 52 15.90 2.34 12.11
N ARG A 53 15.07 1.32 12.38
CA ARG A 53 13.62 1.38 12.15
C ARG A 53 12.96 2.52 12.93
N ALA A 54 13.25 2.64 14.22
CA ALA A 54 12.71 3.74 15.03
C ALA A 54 13.14 5.12 14.51
N ARG A 55 14.41 5.25 14.10
CA ARG A 55 14.92 6.49 13.50
C ARG A 55 14.23 6.82 12.18
N ALA A 56 14.04 5.83 11.30
CA ALA A 56 13.36 5.98 10.02
C ALA A 56 11.90 6.41 10.22
N ARG A 57 11.18 5.79 11.15
CA ARG A 57 9.80 6.17 11.49
C ARG A 57 9.70 7.62 11.96
N LYS A 58 10.58 8.05 12.87
CA LYS A 58 10.62 9.43 13.33
C LYS A 58 10.91 10.40 12.17
N PHE A 59 11.85 10.04 11.30
CA PHE A 59 12.22 10.87 10.15
C PHE A 59 11.09 11.00 9.13
N LEU A 60 10.29 9.95 8.94
CA LEU A 60 9.21 9.90 7.94
C LEU A 60 7.85 10.32 8.49
N ALA A 61 7.76 10.72 9.76
CA ALA A 61 6.49 10.97 10.44
C ALA A 61 5.61 12.01 9.71
N ASP A 62 6.21 13.11 9.24
CA ASP A 62 5.47 14.18 8.55
C ASP A 62 4.94 13.74 7.19
N GLN A 63 5.68 12.89 6.47
CA GLN A 63 5.27 12.32 5.19
C GLN A 63 4.10 11.36 5.38
N TYR A 64 4.15 10.50 6.40
CA TYR A 64 3.05 9.59 6.71
C TYR A 64 1.80 10.37 7.17
N ALA A 65 1.96 11.42 7.97
CA ALA A 65 0.86 12.31 8.35
C ALA A 65 0.27 13.05 7.15
N PHE A 66 1.08 13.43 6.16
CA PHE A 66 0.59 13.98 4.90
C PHE A 66 -0.24 12.97 4.12
N VAL A 67 0.25 11.72 3.97
CA VAL A 67 -0.48 10.66 3.26
C VAL A 67 -1.80 10.36 3.97
N ASP A 68 -1.80 10.30 5.30
CA ASP A 68 -3.01 10.09 6.09
C ASP A 68 -4.09 11.15 5.80
N ARG A 69 -3.69 12.44 5.79
CA ARG A 69 -4.58 13.53 5.40
C ARG A 69 -5.04 13.45 3.95
N TRP A 70 -4.13 13.13 3.02
CA TRP A 70 -4.46 13.02 1.59
C TRP A 70 -5.48 11.91 1.31
N PHE A 71 -5.40 10.80 2.03
CA PHE A 71 -6.31 9.66 1.88
C PHE A 71 -7.51 9.69 2.82
N ASN A 72 -7.66 10.76 3.62
CA ASN A 72 -8.69 10.93 4.65
C ASN A 72 -8.75 9.73 5.62
N GLY A 73 -7.61 9.35 6.20
CA GLY A 73 -7.54 8.26 7.18
C GLY A 73 -7.57 6.85 6.60
N ARG A 74 -7.72 6.69 5.27
CA ARG A 74 -7.79 5.38 4.59
C ARG A 74 -6.40 4.89 4.18
N ILE A 75 -5.51 4.76 5.16
CA ILE A 75 -4.16 4.21 4.97
C ILE A 75 -4.10 2.77 5.48
N PRO A 76 -3.13 1.95 5.02
CA PRO A 76 -2.97 0.58 5.52
C PRO A 76 -2.72 0.57 7.04
N ALA A 77 -3.32 -0.39 7.75
CA ALA A 77 -3.22 -0.48 9.21
C ALA A 77 -1.77 -0.54 9.72
N ARG A 78 -0.85 -1.12 8.95
CA ARG A 78 0.58 -1.18 9.27
C ARG A 78 1.27 0.19 9.32
N TRP A 79 0.69 1.19 8.66
CA TRP A 79 1.24 2.54 8.64
C TRP A 79 0.75 3.37 9.83
N SER A 80 -0.45 3.07 10.34
CA SER A 80 -1.03 3.70 11.53
C SER A 80 -0.63 3.01 12.83
N ASP A 81 -0.47 1.68 12.81
CA ASP A 81 -0.14 0.88 13.98
C ASP A 81 1.19 0.11 13.77
N PRO A 82 2.27 0.58 14.41
CA PRO A 82 3.58 -0.04 14.29
C PRO A 82 3.70 -1.42 14.97
N SER A 83 2.68 -1.86 15.71
CA SER A 83 2.65 -3.18 16.37
C SER A 83 2.15 -4.31 15.45
N LEU A 84 1.57 -3.99 14.29
CA LEU A 84 1.04 -4.95 13.31
C LEU A 84 2.10 -5.48 12.31
N GLU A 85 3.38 -5.34 12.63
CA GLU A 85 4.48 -5.92 11.86
C GLU A 85 4.72 -7.38 12.27
N ALA A 86 4.87 -8.26 11.26
CA ALA A 86 5.24 -9.67 11.40
C ALA A 86 6.69 -9.86 10.92
#